data_AF-A0A928KC06-F1
#
_entry.id   AF-A0A928KC06-F1
#
_cell.length_a   1.000
_cell.length_b   1.000
_cell.length_c   1.000
_cell.angle_alpha   90.00
_cell.angle_beta   90.00
_cell.angle_gamma   90.00
#
_symmetry.space_group_name_H-M   'P 1'
#
loop_
_entity.id
_entity.type
_entity.pdbx_description
1 polymer ?
#
loop_
_entity_poly.entity_id
_entity_poly.type
_entity_poly.pdbx_seq_one_letter_code
_entity_poly.pdbx_strand_id
1 'polypeptide(L)'
;EDVHDEPRLLEEFADCKVKAKVEVTEMMGAETFLYFNVEGFDFTARVEPTSTARPGDEVEIALENVKIHLFDKDTERTICN
;
A
#
# COMPACT_ATOMS: atom_id res chain seq x y z
N GLU A 1 -8.08 -3.25 4.48
CA GLU A 1 -6.63 -3.27 4.74
C GLU A 1 -6.10 -4.33 3.83
N ASP A 2 -5.59 -3.89 2.69
CA ASP A 2 -5.30 -4.73 1.53
C ASP A 2 -3.93 -4.32 0.93
N VAL A 3 -3.17 -3.58 1.74
CA VAL A 3 -1.86 -3.01 1.45
C VAL A 3 -1.02 -3.21 2.70
N HIS A 4 0.16 -3.83 2.55
CA HIS A 4 0.89 -4.43 3.66
C HIS A 4 2.38 -4.11 3.61
N ASP A 5 2.98 -3.91 4.79
CA ASP A 5 4.43 -3.71 4.95
C ASP A 5 5.06 -4.72 5.92
N GLU A 6 4.26 -5.61 6.51
CA GLU A 6 4.74 -6.67 7.37
C GLU A 6 5.45 -7.80 6.59
N PRO A 7 6.58 -8.33 7.08
CA PRO A 7 7.39 -9.31 6.36
C PRO A 7 6.61 -10.54 5.88
N ARG A 8 5.66 -11.02 6.69
CA ARG A 8 4.86 -12.20 6.36
C ARG A 8 4.03 -11.99 5.08
N LEU A 9 3.39 -10.83 4.94
CA LEU A 9 2.55 -10.55 3.77
C LEU A 9 3.35 -10.05 2.57
N LEU A 10 4.52 -9.43 2.80
CA LEU A 10 5.50 -9.20 1.73
C LEU A 10 5.99 -10.52 1.10
N GLU A 11 6.15 -11.58 1.90
CA GLU A 11 6.48 -12.92 1.40
C GLU A 11 5.29 -13.60 0.73
N GLU A 12 4.09 -13.52 1.31
CA GLU A 12 2.86 -14.12 0.77
C GLU A 12 2.47 -13.52 -0.59
N PHE A 13 2.60 -12.20 -0.74
CA PHE A 13 2.30 -11.45 -1.96
C PHE A 13 3.58 -11.00 -2.69
N ALA A 14 4.59 -11.86 -2.75
CA ALA A 14 5.90 -11.52 -3.32
C ALA A 14 5.85 -10.99 -4.77
N ASP A 15 4.90 -11.47 -5.57
CA ASP A 15 4.69 -11.05 -6.96
C ASP A 15 3.98 -9.69 -7.09
N CYS A 16 3.46 -9.14 -5.98
CA CYS A 16 2.67 -7.91 -5.95
C CYS A 16 3.33 -6.84 -5.06
N LYS A 17 4.66 -6.89 -4.95
CA LYS A 17 5.45 -5.89 -4.23
C LYS A 17 5.79 -4.70 -5.11
N VAL A 18 5.68 -3.52 -4.52
CA VAL A 18 6.09 -2.25 -5.13
C VAL A 18 7.00 -1.48 -4.17
N LYS A 19 7.92 -0.71 -4.72
CA LYS A 19 8.71 0.24 -3.94
C LYS A 19 7.92 1.53 -3.77
N ALA A 20 7.85 2.00 -2.54
CA ALA A 20 7.14 3.21 -2.17
C ALA A 20 8.05 4.13 -1.38
N LYS A 21 7.96 5.44 -1.64
CA LYS A 21 8.62 6.46 -0.83
C LYS A 21 7.62 7.03 0.16
N VAL A 22 7.87 6.85 1.44
CA VAL A 22 6.98 7.33 2.51
C VAL A 22 7.13 8.83 2.66
N GLU A 23 6.01 9.54 2.64
CA GLU A 23 5.95 10.98 2.81
C GLU A 23 5.49 11.35 4.21
N VAL A 24 4.48 10.64 4.73
CA VAL A 24 3.91 10.86 6.06
C VAL A 24 3.54 9.53 6.71
N THR A 25 3.80 9.42 8.00
CA THR A 25 3.37 8.30 8.85
C THR A 25 2.51 8.85 9.99
N GLU A 26 1.27 8.38 10.13
CA GLU A 26 0.35 8.76 11.21
C GLU A 26 -0.04 7.55 12.06
N MET A 27 0.44 7.50 13.31
CA MET A 27 0.11 6.43 14.25
C MET A 27 -1.22 6.74 14.97
N MET A 28 -2.25 5.92 14.73
CA MET A 28 -3.61 6.09 15.25
C MET A 28 -3.95 5.07 16.36
N GLY A 29 -2.93 4.61 17.08
CA GLY A 29 -3.07 3.64 18.18
C GLY A 29 -3.10 2.20 17.69
N ALA A 30 -4.26 1.74 17.20
CA ALA A 30 -4.43 0.36 16.75
C ALA A 30 -4.04 0.13 15.28
N GLU A 31 -3.79 1.21 14.54
CA GLU A 31 -3.50 1.20 13.11
C GLU A 31 -2.50 2.33 12.81
N THR A 32 -1.73 2.19 11.74
CA THR A 32 -0.86 3.26 11.22
C THR A 32 -1.28 3.60 9.79
N PHE A 33 -1.40 4.90 9.50
CA PHE A 33 -1.61 5.37 8.13
C PHE A 33 -0.26 5.75 7.52
N LEU A 34 -0.01 5.25 6.32
CA LEU A 34 1.13 5.62 5.49
C LEU A 34 0.62 6.39 4.28
N TYR A 35 1.18 7.58 4.08
CA TYR A 35 1.05 8.32 2.83
C TYR A 35 2.38 8.18 2.12
N PHE A 36 2.33 7.67 0.89
CA PHE A 36 3.53 7.35 0.14
C PHE A 36 3.32 7.55 -1.35
N ASN A 37 4.43 7.75 -2.04
CA ASN A 37 4.46 7.91 -3.47
C ASN A 37 5.03 6.65 -4.13
N VAL A 38 4.36 6.19 -5.18
CA VAL A 38 4.84 5.12 -6.07
C VAL A 38 4.91 5.69 -7.48
N GLU A 39 6.11 5.81 -8.04
CA GLU A 39 6.35 6.29 -9.40
C GLU A 39 5.64 7.62 -9.76
N GLY A 40 5.49 8.53 -8.80
CA GLY A 40 4.84 9.83 -9.01
C GLY A 40 3.34 9.85 -8.71
N PHE A 41 2.76 8.72 -8.29
CA PHE A 41 1.37 8.62 -7.84
C PHE A 41 1.28 8.51 -6.32
N ASP A 42 0.37 9.28 -5.72
CA ASP A 42 0.17 9.30 -4.27
C ASP A 42 -0.83 8.23 -3.85
N PHE A 43 -0.46 7.48 -2.82
CA PHE A 43 -1.26 6.42 -2.22
C PHE A 43 -1.39 6.65 -0.72
N THR A 44 -2.46 6.11 -0.16
CA THR A 44 -2.67 6.03 1.28
C THR A 44 -2.97 4.58 1.64
N ALA A 45 -2.21 4.04 2.58
CA ALA A 45 -2.47 2.71 3.15
C ALA A 45 -2.71 2.82 4.63
N ARG A 46 -3.50 1.87 5.11
CA ARG A 46 -3.72 1.60 6.52
C ARG A 46 -3.09 0.25 6.81
N VAL A 47 -2.08 0.25 7.66
CA VAL A 47 -1.22 -0.89 7.96
C VAL A 47 -1.20 -1.18 9.46
N GLU A 48 -0.66 -2.33 9.83
CA GLU A 48 -0.48 -2.73 11.23
C GLU A 48 0.31 -1.67 12.02
N PRO A 49 -0.02 -1.45 13.31
CA PRO A 49 0.64 -0.45 14.14
C PRO A 49 2.11 -0.79 14.41
N THR A 50 2.55 -2.01 14.09
CA THR A 50 3.95 -2.44 14.16
C THR A 50 4.80 -1.95 13.00
N SER A 51 4.22 -1.28 11.99
CA SER A 51 4.97 -0.67 10.90
C SER A 51 6.09 0.23 11.45
N THR A 52 7.29 0.06 10.91
CA THR A 52 8.46 0.87 11.28
C THR A 52 8.77 1.98 10.28
N ALA A 53 7.92 2.13 9.26
CA ALA A 53 8.11 3.05 8.14
C ALA A 53 8.03 4.52 8.58
N ARG A 54 9.00 5.33 8.16
CA ARG A 54 9.12 6.75 8.53
C ARG A 54 9.13 7.65 7.30
N PRO A 55 8.74 8.93 7.45
CA PRO A 55 8.89 9.91 6.39
C PRO A 55 10.31 9.94 5.81
N GLY A 56 10.42 9.80 4.49
CA GLY A 56 11.67 9.75 3.74
C GLY A 56 12.19 8.34 3.44
N ASP A 57 11.65 7.29 4.07
CA ASP A 57 12.06 5.91 3.82
C ASP A 57 11.60 5.44 2.43
N GLU A 58 12.42 4.63 1.76
CA GLU A 58 11.98 3.76 0.68
C GLU A 58 11.68 2.37 1.26
N VAL A 59 10.43 1.95 1.17
CA VAL A 59 9.94 0.68 1.70
C VAL A 59 9.38 -0.20 0.58
N GLU A 60 9.38 -1.51 0.79
CA GLU A 60 8.57 -2.42 -0.03
C GLU A 60 7.18 -2.53 0.58
N ILE A 61 6.16 -2.40 -0.27
CA ILE A 61 4.75 -2.56 0.09
C ILE A 61 4.18 -3.67 -0.79
N ALA A 62 3.38 -4.57 -0.22
CA ALA A 62 2.61 -5.56 -0.95
C ALA A 62 1.17 -5.09 -1.14
N LEU A 63 0.63 -5.29 -2.35
CA LEU A 63 -0.79 -5.12 -2.65
C LEU A 63 -1.48 -6.49 -2.69
N GLU A 64 -2.56 -6.67 -1.95
CA GLU A 64 -3.38 -7.90 -2.02
C GLU A 64 -4.14 -7.91 -3.36
N ASN A 65 -3.62 -8.68 -4.32
CA ASN A 65 -4.13 -8.69 -5.71
C ASN A 65 -5.59 -9.11 -5.85
N VAL A 66 -6.10 -9.97 -4.95
CA VAL A 66 -7.51 -10.42 -4.94
C VAL A 66 -8.49 -9.33 -4.47
N LYS A 67 -7.99 -8.17 -4.06
CA LYS A 67 -8.78 -7.01 -3.62
C LYS A 67 -8.69 -5.82 -4.57
N ILE A 68 -7.96 -5.98 -5.67
CA ILE A 68 -7.76 -4.91 -6.64
C ILE A 68 -8.98 -4.79 -7.55
N HIS A 69 -9.52 -3.57 -7.61
CA HIS A 69 -10.55 -3.19 -8.58
C HIS A 69 -9.91 -2.43 -9.73
N LEU A 70 -10.18 -2.88 -10.96
CA LEU A 70 -9.75 -2.17 -12.17
C LEU A 70 -10.94 -1.48 -12.81
N PHE A 71 -10.72 -0.26 -13.30
CA PHE A 71 -11.73 0.55 -13.98
C PHE A 71 -11.23 0.92 -15.38
N ASP A 72 -12.15 0.87 -16.34
CA ASP A 72 -11.87 1.33 -17.70
C ASP A 72 -11.68 2.86 -17.71
N LYS A 73 -10.61 3.32 -18.35
CA LYS A 73 -10.20 4.74 -18.31
C LYS A 73 -11.23 5.68 -18.93
N ASP A 74 -11.92 5.26 -20.00
CA ASP A 74 -12.81 6.13 -20.76
C ASP A 74 -14.25 6.08 -20.22
N THR A 75 -14.69 4.92 -19.75
CA THR A 75 -16.06 4.68 -19.30
C THR A 75 -16.24 4.66 -17.79
N GLU A 76 -15.14 4.59 -17.03
CA GLU A 76 -15.10 4.44 -15.58
C GLU A 76 -15.84 3.19 -15.06
N ARG A 77 -16.16 2.24 -15.94
CA ARG A 77 -16.85 1.00 -15.57
C ARG A 77 -15.84 0.01 -15.01
N THR A 78 -16.27 -0.71 -13.96
CA THR A 78 -15.48 -1.78 -13.35
C THR A 78 -15.21 -2.92 -14.35
N ILE A 79 -13.95 -3.30 -14.48
CA ILE A 79 -13.45 -4.43 -15.27
C ILE A 79 -13.41 -5.69 -14.40
N CYS A 80 -12.92 -5.58 -13.16
CA CYS A 80 -12.87 -6.68 -12.21
C CYS A 80 -13.07 -6.19 -10.76
N ASN A 81 -13.52 -7.13 -9.92
CA ASN A 81 -13.64 -6.99 -8.47
C ASN A 81 -12.85 -8.07 -7.76
#